data_AF-A0A7V9HDL7-F1
#
_entry.id   AF-A0A7V9HDL7-F1
#
_cell.length_a   1.000
_cell.length_b   1.000
_cell.length_c   1.000
_cell.angle_alpha   90.00
_cell.angle_beta   90.00
_cell.angle_gamma   90.00
#
_symmetry.space_group_name_H-M   'P 1'
#
loop_
_entity.id
_entity.type
_entity.pdbx_description
1 polymer ?
#
loop_
_entity_poly.entity_id
_entity_poly.type
_entity_poly.pdbx_seq_one_letter_code
_entity_poly.pdbx_strand_id
1 'polypeptide(L)'
;IKDQTLRREWERFQQRVDIRGELIPLPDTGAMSDAAWALENLARAKQTLPNGYCGLPLQQTCRHPNACLTCDSFLTNVEFLAQHRDQLTRTEQLIAQAEADGRRRLVEMNEPARLNLIRIIDGLDALKDDDGR
;
A
#
# COMPACT_ATOMS: atom_id res chain seq x y z
N ILE A 1 17.94 -22.43 14.65
CA ILE A 1 16.57 -22.72 14.12
C ILE A 1 15.58 -21.62 14.50
N LYS A 2 15.39 -21.24 15.78
CA LYS A 2 14.53 -20.09 16.18
C LYS A 2 14.87 -18.74 15.51
N ASP A 3 16.16 -18.47 15.30
CA ASP A 3 16.65 -17.21 14.72
C ASP A 3 16.25 -17.02 13.24
N GLN A 4 16.19 -18.12 12.48
CA GLN A 4 15.84 -18.08 11.05
C GLN A 4 14.34 -17.90 10.82
N THR A 5 13.48 -18.46 11.68
CA THR A 5 12.03 -18.29 11.59
C THR A 5 11.62 -16.86 11.96
N LEU A 6 12.16 -16.33 13.07
CA LEU A 6 11.87 -14.97 13.51
C LEU A 6 12.34 -13.93 12.48
N ARG A 7 13.51 -14.16 11.86
CA ARG A 7 14.02 -13.31 10.78
C ARG A 7 13.13 -13.34 9.53
N ARG A 8 12.65 -14.52 9.12
CA ARG A 8 11.76 -14.66 7.97
C ARG A 8 10.40 -14.02 8.20
N GLU A 9 9.81 -14.21 9.38
CA GLU A 9 8.59 -13.52 9.78
C GLU A 9 8.82 -12.00 9.77
N TRP A 10 9.90 -11.52 10.37
CA TRP A 10 10.26 -10.11 10.38
C TRP A 10 10.46 -9.53 8.97
N GLU A 11 11.19 -10.23 8.10
CA GLU A 11 11.41 -9.82 6.71
C GLU A 11 10.10 -9.77 5.92
N ARG A 12 9.16 -10.70 6.15
CA ARG A 12 7.83 -10.71 5.53
C ARG A 12 6.93 -9.59 6.05
N PHE A 13 6.93 -9.31 7.36
CA PHE A 13 6.21 -8.15 7.92
C PHE A 13 6.71 -6.80 7.37
N GLN A 14 7.95 -6.76 6.88
CA GLN A 14 8.53 -5.60 6.20
C GLN A 14 8.19 -5.53 4.71
N GLN A 15 7.63 -6.59 4.10
CA GLN A 15 7.24 -6.59 2.70
C GLN A 15 6.07 -5.63 2.46
N ARG A 16 6.13 -5.00 1.29
CA ARG A 16 5.16 -3.99 0.87
C ARG A 16 4.72 -4.25 -0.54
N VAL A 17 3.52 -3.77 -0.84
CA VAL A 17 3.00 -3.71 -2.20
C VAL A 17 2.77 -2.27 -2.62
N ASP A 18 2.81 -2.02 -3.93
CA ASP A 18 2.42 -0.76 -4.53
C ASP A 18 0.92 -0.73 -4.93
N ILE A 19 0.50 0.32 -5.63
CA ILE A 19 -0.89 0.48 -6.12
C ILE A 19 -1.33 -0.58 -7.14
N ARG A 20 -0.39 -1.34 -7.71
CA ARG A 20 -0.67 -2.44 -8.65
C ARG A 20 -0.75 -3.79 -7.94
N GLY A 21 -0.56 -3.82 -6.61
CA GLY A 21 -0.49 -5.06 -5.84
C GLY A 21 0.85 -5.77 -6.02
N GLU A 22 1.84 -5.14 -6.63
CA GLU A 22 3.15 -5.75 -6.91
C GLU A 22 4.04 -5.63 -5.68
N LEU A 23 4.74 -6.72 -5.34
CA LEU A 23 5.72 -6.72 -4.27
C LEU A 23 6.88 -5.79 -4.57
N ILE A 24 7.19 -4.92 -3.62
CA ILE A 24 8.43 -4.15 -3.67
C ILE A 24 9.56 -5.04 -3.15
N PRO A 25 10.58 -5.34 -3.98
CA PRO A 25 11.71 -6.13 -3.53
C PRO A 25 12.40 -5.41 -2.37
N LEU A 26 12.52 -6.10 -1.23
CA LEU A 26 13.41 -5.66 -0.17
C LEU A 26 14.84 -5.71 -0.72
N PRO A 27 15.66 -4.66 -0.52
CA PRO A 27 17.04 -4.76 -0.94
C PRO A 27 17.75 -5.78 -0.04
N ASP A 28 18.54 -6.65 -0.67
CA ASP A 28 19.10 -7.86 -0.07
C ASP A 28 19.97 -7.51 1.15
N THR A 29 19.59 -8.00 2.34
CA THR A 29 20.18 -7.61 3.64
C THR A 29 21.61 -8.12 3.85
N GLY A 30 22.21 -8.79 2.86
CA GLY A 30 23.61 -9.23 2.89
C GLY A 30 24.63 -8.10 3.00
N ALA A 31 24.25 -6.87 2.66
CA ALA A 31 25.02 -5.64 2.89
C ALA A 31 24.11 -4.42 2.71
N MET A 32 22.95 -4.40 3.38
CA MET A 32 22.03 -3.26 3.35
C MET A 32 22.74 -2.04 3.97
N SER A 33 23.31 -1.18 3.12
CA SER A 33 23.91 0.07 3.56
C SER A 33 22.94 0.82 4.47
N ASP A 34 23.42 1.36 5.58
CA ASP A 34 22.63 2.15 6.54
C ASP A 34 21.74 3.21 5.85
N ALA A 35 22.14 3.67 4.66
CA ALA A 35 21.39 4.57 3.81
C ALA A 35 20.03 4.02 3.31
N ALA A 36 19.94 2.74 2.93
CA ALA A 36 18.68 2.15 2.46
C ALA A 36 17.68 1.96 3.62
N TRP A 37 18.16 1.48 4.77
CA TRP A 37 17.37 1.40 6.00
C TRP A 37 16.98 2.78 6.53
N ALA A 38 17.88 3.76 6.47
CA ALA A 38 17.58 5.14 6.84
C ALA A 38 16.57 5.77 5.87
N LEU A 39 16.67 5.54 4.56
CA LEU A 39 15.72 6.02 3.57
C LEU A 39 14.32 5.42 3.81
N GLU A 40 14.27 4.13 4.12
CA GLU A 40 13.06 3.39 4.44
C GLU A 40 12.40 3.87 5.75
N ASN A 41 13.17 4.08 6.82
CA ASN A 41 12.67 4.68 8.06
C ASN A 41 12.30 6.16 7.91
N LEU A 42 13.03 6.92 7.11
CA LEU A 42 12.70 8.31 6.84
C LEU A 42 11.46 8.45 5.95
N ALA A 43 11.24 7.53 5.00
CA ALA A 43 10.01 7.44 4.22
C ALA A 43 8.80 7.17 5.13
N ARG A 44 8.95 6.29 6.14
CA ARG A 44 7.94 6.10 7.20
C ARG A 44 7.71 7.37 8.02
N ALA A 45 8.77 8.14 8.29
CA ALA A 45 8.71 9.31 9.16
C ALA A 45 8.07 10.55 8.54
N LYS A 46 7.92 10.64 7.21
CA LYS A 46 7.43 11.89 6.59
C LYS A 46 5.94 12.04 6.43
N GLN A 47 5.17 10.99 6.17
CA GLN A 47 3.70 11.04 6.22
C GLN A 47 3.14 9.63 6.45
N THR A 48 2.78 9.29 7.69
CA THR A 48 1.92 8.14 7.95
C THR A 48 0.57 8.43 7.28
N LEU A 49 0.22 7.66 6.26
CA LEU A 49 -1.11 7.73 5.66
C LEU A 49 -2.04 6.83 6.48
N PRO A 50 -3.37 7.08 6.48
CA PRO A 50 -4.32 6.22 7.20
C PRO A 50 -4.31 4.75 6.73
N ASN A 51 -3.80 4.48 5.53
CA ASN A 51 -3.83 3.19 4.86
C ASN A 51 -2.46 2.76 4.27
N GLY A 52 -1.36 3.42 4.66
CA GLY A 52 -0.04 3.07 4.13
C GLY A 52 1.02 4.13 4.33
N TYR A 53 1.96 4.18 3.39
CA TYR A 53 3.17 4.99 3.46
C TYR A 53 3.38 5.75 2.13
N CYS A 54 4.08 6.87 2.24
CA CYS A 54 4.52 7.65 1.08
C CYS A 54 6.01 7.38 0.82
N GLY A 55 6.32 6.78 -0.33
CA GLY A 55 7.68 6.58 -0.85
C GLY A 55 8.27 7.80 -1.55
N LEU A 56 7.59 8.96 -1.51
CA LEU A 56 8.11 10.19 -2.10
C LEU A 56 9.39 10.62 -1.37
N PRO A 57 10.48 10.99 -2.09
CA PRO A 57 11.70 11.44 -1.45
C PRO A 57 11.48 12.63 -0.54
N LEU A 58 12.21 12.65 0.57
CA LEU A 58 12.05 13.61 1.64
C LEU A 58 12.15 15.08 1.22
N GLN A 59 12.97 15.35 0.22
CA GLN A 59 13.24 16.70 -0.27
C GLN A 59 12.10 17.22 -1.15
N GLN A 60 11.13 16.37 -1.50
CA GLN A 60 9.98 16.71 -2.32
C GLN A 60 8.71 16.86 -1.48
N THR A 61 7.79 17.70 -1.95
CA THR A 61 6.49 17.94 -1.31
C THR A 61 5.38 17.39 -2.19
N CYS A 62 4.46 16.62 -1.61
CA CYS A 62 3.29 16.12 -2.32
C CYS A 62 2.38 17.29 -2.75
N ARG A 63 2.05 17.35 -4.05
CA ARG A 63 1.11 18.33 -4.62
C ARG A 63 -0.32 17.80 -4.79
N HIS A 64 -0.53 16.52 -4.49
CA HIS A 64 -1.80 15.81 -4.70
C HIS A 64 -2.27 15.11 -3.43
N PRO A 65 -2.59 15.87 -2.36
CA PRO A 65 -3.20 15.29 -1.18
C PRO A 65 -4.49 14.56 -1.60
N ASN A 66 -4.71 13.35 -1.05
CA ASN A 66 -5.84 12.46 -1.33
C ASN A 66 -5.78 11.65 -2.64
N ALA A 67 -4.67 11.69 -3.39
CA ALA A 67 -4.50 10.88 -4.60
C ALA A 67 -3.70 9.58 -4.37
N CYS A 68 -3.49 9.18 -3.11
CA CYS A 68 -2.51 8.14 -2.77
C CYS A 68 -2.83 6.78 -3.40
N LEU A 69 -4.12 6.41 -3.50
CA LEU A 69 -4.55 5.15 -4.15
C LEU A 69 -4.32 5.12 -5.67
N THR A 70 -3.89 6.22 -6.27
CA THR A 70 -3.54 6.34 -7.68
C THR A 70 -2.14 6.94 -7.86
N CYS A 71 -1.32 6.94 -6.81
CA CYS A 71 0.01 7.55 -6.81
C CYS A 71 1.08 6.45 -6.83
N ASP A 72 2.02 6.51 -7.78
CA ASP A 72 3.10 5.52 -7.90
C ASP A 72 4.05 5.51 -6.69
N SER A 73 4.06 6.56 -5.88
CA SER A 73 4.83 6.62 -4.64
C SER A 73 4.12 5.97 -3.45
N PHE A 74 2.87 5.52 -3.60
CA PHE A 74 2.13 4.90 -2.50
C PHE A 74 2.56 3.46 -2.29
N LEU A 75 2.82 3.12 -1.02
CA LEU A 75 3.20 1.79 -0.58
C LEU A 75 2.34 1.37 0.61
N THR A 76 2.07 0.08 0.76
CA THR A 76 1.32 -0.44 1.91
C THR A 76 1.75 -1.86 2.26
N ASN A 77 1.32 -2.37 3.42
CA ASN A 77 1.64 -3.71 3.91
C ASN A 77 0.40 -4.37 4.52
N VAL A 78 0.54 -5.62 4.96
CA VAL A 78 -0.55 -6.45 5.49
C VAL A 78 -1.23 -5.85 6.72
N GLU A 79 -0.58 -4.95 7.45
CA GLU A 79 -1.15 -4.26 8.61
C GLU A 79 -2.32 -3.35 8.23
N PHE A 80 -2.35 -2.86 6.98
CA PHE A 80 -3.40 -2.00 6.45
C PHE A 80 -4.50 -2.75 5.67
N LEU A 81 -4.44 -4.08 5.60
CA LEU A 81 -5.36 -4.88 4.79
C LEU A 81 -6.84 -4.64 5.15
N ALA A 82 -7.15 -4.55 6.44
CA ALA A 82 -8.52 -4.28 6.90
C ALA A 82 -9.00 -2.90 6.44
N GLN A 83 -8.13 -1.89 6.52
CA GLN A 83 -8.40 -0.51 6.11
C GLN A 83 -8.66 -0.42 4.60
N HIS A 84 -7.92 -1.18 3.78
CA HIS A 84 -8.15 -1.26 2.33
C HIS A 84 -9.49 -1.90 1.98
N ARG A 85 -9.86 -2.99 2.67
CA ARG A 85 -11.18 -3.63 2.48
C ARG A 85 -12.33 -2.70 2.85
N ASP A 86 -12.20 -1.98 3.95
CA ASP A 86 -13.17 -0.95 4.35
C ASP A 86 -13.25 0.19 3.33
N GLN A 87 -12.10 0.65 2.82
CA GLN A 87 -12.06 1.66 1.76
C GLN A 87 -12.70 1.16 0.47
N LEU A 88 -12.44 -0.07 0.04
CA LEU A 88 -13.05 -0.66 -1.16
C LEU A 88 -14.56 -0.66 -1.02
N THR A 89 -15.08 -1.16 0.10
CA THR A 89 -16.51 -1.22 0.39
C THR A 89 -17.15 0.18 0.28
N ARG A 90 -16.53 1.20 0.88
CA ARG A 90 -17.03 2.59 0.83
C ARG A 90 -16.96 3.17 -0.58
N THR A 91 -15.89 2.93 -1.31
CA THR A 91 -15.71 3.39 -2.69
C THR A 91 -16.76 2.77 -3.61
N GLU A 92 -17.04 1.48 -3.47
CA GLU A 92 -18.08 0.78 -4.24
C GLU A 92 -19.48 1.32 -3.94
N GLN A 93 -19.79 1.59 -2.67
CA GLN A 93 -21.05 2.23 -2.28
C GLN A 93 -21.21 3.63 -2.90
N LEU A 94 -20.13 4.43 -2.90
CA LEU A 94 -20.11 5.76 -3.51
C LEU A 94 -20.32 5.68 -5.03
N ILE A 95 -19.67 4.74 -5.71
CA ILE A 95 -19.84 4.53 -7.15
C ILE A 95 -21.28 4.12 -7.45
N ALA A 96 -21.82 3.12 -6.75
CA ALA A 96 -23.19 2.65 -6.96
C ALA A 96 -24.23 3.76 -6.76
N GLN A 97 -24.07 4.60 -5.73
CA GLN A 97 -24.94 5.76 -5.53
C GLN A 97 -24.79 6.80 -6.65
N ALA A 98 -23.57 7.07 -7.09
CA ALA A 98 -23.32 8.01 -8.18
C ALA A 98 -23.91 7.53 -9.51
N GLU A 99 -23.87 6.22 -9.79
CA GLU A 99 -24.52 5.61 -10.95
C GLU A 99 -26.04 5.77 -10.89
N ALA A 100 -26.66 5.45 -9.74
CA ALA A 100 -28.10 5.61 -9.53
C ALA A 100 -28.55 7.07 -9.70
N ASP A 101 -27.70 8.02 -9.29
CA ASP A 101 -27.95 9.46 -9.41
C ASP A 101 -27.57 10.04 -10.79
N GLY A 102 -27.06 9.24 -11.73
CA GLY A 102 -26.61 9.69 -13.04
C GLY A 102 -25.36 10.58 -13.03
N ARG A 103 -24.59 10.59 -11.94
CA ARG A 103 -23.40 11.43 -11.73
C ARG A 103 -22.13 10.81 -12.33
N ARG A 104 -22.09 10.69 -13.66
CA ARG A 104 -20.99 10.02 -14.39
C ARG A 104 -19.58 10.44 -13.98
N ARG A 105 -19.34 11.74 -13.79
CA ARG A 105 -18.01 12.25 -13.39
C ARG A 105 -17.54 11.69 -12.04
N LEU A 106 -18.44 11.47 -11.09
CA LEU A 106 -18.07 10.89 -9.80
C LEU A 106 -17.72 9.41 -9.94
N VAL A 107 -18.41 8.67 -10.80
CA VAL A 107 -18.06 7.28 -11.14
C VAL A 107 -16.66 7.23 -11.75
N GLU A 108 -16.44 8.03 -12.80
CA GLU A 108 -15.17 8.12 -13.52
C GLU A 108 -13.99 8.49 -12.60
N MET A 109 -14.20 9.37 -11.62
CA MET A 109 -13.15 9.79 -10.69
C MET A 109 -12.81 8.74 -9.62
N ASN A 110 -13.74 7.83 -9.28
CA ASN A 110 -13.54 6.85 -8.22
C ASN A 110 -13.13 5.47 -8.74
N GLU A 111 -13.45 5.14 -9.99
CA GLU A 111 -13.14 3.82 -10.58
C GLU A 111 -11.64 3.47 -10.53
N PRO A 112 -10.69 4.38 -10.82
CA PRO A 112 -9.27 4.04 -10.71
C PRO A 112 -8.85 3.66 -9.29
N ALA A 113 -9.38 4.37 -8.28
CA ALA A 113 -9.10 4.06 -6.88
C ALA A 113 -9.70 2.71 -6.49
N ARG A 114 -10.91 2.38 -6.97
CA ARG A 114 -11.54 1.07 -6.78
C ARG A 114 -10.68 -0.06 -7.35
N LEU A 115 -10.24 0.07 -8.59
CA LEU A 115 -9.41 -0.95 -9.26
C LEU A 115 -8.07 -1.17 -8.54
N ASN A 116 -7.43 -0.10 -8.09
CA ASN A 116 -6.17 -0.21 -7.36
C ASN A 116 -6.38 -0.80 -5.95
N LEU A 117 -7.49 -0.49 -5.27
CA LEU A 117 -7.83 -1.13 -3.99
C LEU A 117 -7.97 -2.64 -4.14
N ILE A 118 -8.63 -3.13 -5.20
CA ILE A 118 -8.74 -4.56 -5.50
C ILE A 118 -7.33 -5.17 -5.65
N ARG A 119 -6.49 -4.58 -6.50
CA ARG A 119 -5.12 -5.06 -6.73
C ARG A 119 -4.27 -5.08 -5.46
N ILE A 120 -4.33 -4.01 -4.67
CA ILE A 120 -3.65 -3.92 -3.38
C ILE A 120 -4.11 -5.05 -2.46
N ILE A 121 -5.42 -5.25 -2.32
CA ILE A 121 -5.98 -6.31 -1.47
C ILE A 121 -5.51 -7.68 -1.95
N ASP A 122 -5.57 -7.96 -3.25
CA ASP A 122 -5.10 -9.23 -3.83
C ASP A 122 -3.61 -9.47 -3.52
N GLY A 123 -2.76 -8.44 -3.71
CA GLY A 123 -1.33 -8.52 -3.41
C GLY A 123 -1.04 -8.73 -1.91
N LEU A 124 -1.82 -8.09 -1.03
CA LEU A 124 -1.70 -8.23 0.42
C LEU A 124 -2.23 -9.58 0.94
N ASP A 125 -3.31 -10.10 0.35
CA ASP A 125 -3.85 -11.41 0.69
C ASP A 125 -2.87 -12.52 0.25
N ALA A 126 -2.28 -12.41 -0.95
CA ALA A 126 -1.23 -13.32 -1.39
C ALA A 126 -0.02 -13.32 -0.43
N LEU A 127 0.39 -12.15 0.05
CA LEU A 127 1.44 -12.02 1.07
C LEU A 127 1.09 -12.70 2.39
N LYS A 128 -0.15 -12.54 2.82
CA LYS A 128 -0.63 -13.09 4.09
C LYS A 128 -0.81 -14.61 4.02
N ASP A 129 -1.29 -15.14 2.89
CA ASP A 129 -1.48 -16.58 2.71
C ASP A 129 -0.13 -17.32 2.67
N ASP A 130 0.92 -16.68 2.15
CA ASP A 130 2.30 -17.19 2.22
C ASP A 130 2.87 -17.24 3.65
N ASP A 131 2.27 -16.51 4.61
CA ASP A 131 2.62 -16.52 6.04
C ASP A 131 2.02 -17.72 6.79
N GLY A 132 0.88 -18.24 6.32
CA GLY A 132 0.16 -19.36 6.94
C GLY A 132 0.60 -20.77 6.52
N ARG A 133 1.59 -20.88 5.62
CA ARG A 133 2.08 -22.17 5.06
C ARG A 133 3.46 -22.56 5.58
#